data_AF-A0A257PFG5-F1
#
_entry.id   AF-A0A257PFG5-F1
#
_cell.length_a   1.000
_cell.length_b   1.000
_cell.length_c   1.000
_cell.angle_alpha   90.00
_cell.angle_beta   90.00
_cell.angle_gamma   90.00
#
_symmetry.space_group_name_H-M   'P 1'
#
loop_
_entity.id
_entity.type
_entity.pdbx_description
1 polymer ?
#
loop_
_entity_poly.entity_id
_entity_poly.type
_entity_poly.pdbx_seq_one_letter_code
_entity_poly.pdbx_strand_id
1 'polypeptide(L)' 'PQEAAVAAELAVSVGATGKAPAGLVNAHVNNGKFSVPSVLLTPIVVTANNIGDTVIKSGYTTLSAICVGAAANAPVCKAN' A
#
# COMPACT_ATOMS: atom_id res chain seq x y z
N PRO A 1 -4.67 5.40 1.08
CA PRO A 1 -3.76 4.22 1.12
C PRO A 1 -4.44 3.09 1.91
N GLN A 2 -4.29 1.83 1.47
CA GLN A 2 -4.99 0.69 2.06
C GLN A 2 -4.53 0.43 3.51
N GLU A 3 -3.23 0.62 3.77
CA GLU A 3 -2.59 0.51 5.09
C GLU A 3 -3.32 1.34 6.13
N ALA A 4 -3.60 2.61 5.83
CA ALA A 4 -4.24 3.52 6.77
C ALA A 4 -5.70 3.13 7.06
N ALA A 5 -6.44 2.68 6.04
CA ALA A 5 -7.82 2.24 6.23
C ALA A 5 -7.90 0.99 7.11
N VAL A 6 -7.07 -0.01 6.83
CA VAL A 6 -6.98 -1.25 7.61
C VAL A 6 -6.50 -0.98 9.04
N ALA A 7 -5.52 -0.09 9.22
CA ALA A 7 -5.05 0.31 10.55
C ALA A 7 -6.15 1.02 11.35
N ALA A 8 -6.94 1.89 10.71
CA ALA A 8 -8.07 2.56 11.35
C ALA A 8 -9.16 1.58 11.77
N GLU A 9 -9.54 0.64 10.89
CA GLU A 9 -10.51 -0.41 11.19
C GLU A 9 -10.05 -1.28 12.37
N LEU A 10 -8.77 -1.70 12.36
CA LEU A 10 -8.16 -2.45 13.45
C LEU A 10 -8.21 -1.66 14.76
N ALA A 11 -7.82 -0.38 14.75
CA ALA A 11 -7.80 0.47 15.92
C ALA A 11 -9.20 0.66 16.52
N VAL A 12 -10.21 0.89 15.68
CA VAL A 12 -11.61 1.03 16.11
C VAL A 12 -12.11 -0.28 16.74
N SER A 13 -11.86 -1.42 16.10
CA SER A 13 -12.31 -2.72 16.60
C SER A 13 -11.65 -3.10 17.92
N VAL A 14 -10.33 -2.90 18.04
CA VAL A 14 -9.60 -3.12 19.29
C VAL A 14 -10.07 -2.17 20.38
N GLY A 15 -10.27 -0.88 20.07
CA GLY A 15 -10.79 0.08 21.03
C GLY A 15 -12.19 -0.26 21.54
N ALA A 16 -13.06 -0.78 20.68
CA ALA A 16 -14.44 -1.12 21.03
C ALA A 16 -14.60 -2.50 21.69
N THR A 17 -13.79 -3.49 21.31
CA THR A 17 -14.01 -4.90 21.68
C THR A 17 -12.83 -5.58 22.36
N GLY A 18 -11.67 -4.91 22.41
CA GLY A 18 -10.41 -5.51 22.86
C GLY A 18 -9.83 -6.56 21.91
N LYS A 19 -10.41 -6.73 20.72
CA LYS A 19 -10.02 -7.76 19.74
C LYS A 19 -9.79 -7.14 18.37
N ALA A 20 -8.91 -7.76 17.59
CA ALA A 20 -8.77 -7.44 16.17
C ALA A 20 -10.00 -7.92 15.39
N PRO A 21 -10.38 -7.28 14.26
CA PRO A 21 -11.48 -7.74 13.44
C PRO A 21 -11.24 -9.17 12.92
N ALA A 22 -12.29 -10.00 12.95
CA ALA A 22 -12.22 -11.36 12.44
C ALA A 22 -11.92 -11.34 10.93
N GLY A 23 -10.94 -12.13 10.49
CA GLY A 23 -10.51 -12.21 9.08
C GLY A 23 -9.52 -11.13 8.65
N LEU A 24 -9.24 -10.11 9.48
CA LEU A 24 -8.22 -9.11 9.17
C LEU A 24 -6.81 -9.62 9.48
N VAL A 25 -6.64 -10.32 10.61
CA VAL A 25 -5.36 -10.93 10.99
C VAL A 25 -5.08 -12.12 10.07
N ASN A 26 -3.99 -12.04 9.32
CA ASN A 26 -3.58 -13.05 8.34
C ASN A 26 -2.19 -13.62 8.59
N ALA A 27 -1.48 -13.14 9.61
CA ALA A 27 -0.16 -13.61 9.97
C ALA A 27 0.13 -13.44 11.47
N HIS A 28 1.19 -14.10 11.93
CA HIS A 28 1.81 -13.84 13.22
C HIS A 28 3.31 -13.61 13.05
N VAL A 29 3.80 -12.46 13.52
CA VAL A 29 5.20 -12.05 13.38
C VAL A 29 5.85 -12.01 14.75
N ASN A 30 6.90 -12.79 14.96
CA ASN A 30 7.63 -12.80 16.22
C ASN A 30 8.51 -11.56 16.35
N ASN A 31 8.35 -10.80 17.45
CA ASN A 31 9.13 -9.59 17.72
C ASN A 31 10.27 -9.80 18.74
N GLY A 32 10.68 -11.05 18.97
CA GLY A 32 11.65 -11.45 20.00
C GLY A 32 11.07 -11.62 21.41
N LYS A 33 9.80 -11.27 21.63
CA LYS A 33 9.12 -11.44 22.93
C LYS A 33 7.88 -12.32 22.83
N PHE A 34 7.06 -12.10 21.80
CA PHE A 34 5.87 -12.89 21.53
C PHE A 34 5.51 -12.86 20.04
N SER A 35 4.56 -13.71 19.66
CA SER A 35 4.05 -13.78 18.30
C SER A 35 2.95 -12.75 18.10
N VAL A 36 3.23 -11.64 17.41
CA VAL A 36 2.32 -10.51 17.22
C VAL A 36 1.29 -10.83 16.14
N PRO A 37 -0.02 -10.85 16.45
CA PRO A 37 -1.07 -10.94 15.44
C PRO A 37 -0.95 -9.75 14.48
N SER A 38 -0.80 -10.04 13.19
CA SER A 38 -0.43 -9.06 12.17
C SER A 38 -1.37 -9.09 10.98
N VAL A 39 -1.50 -7.93 10.34
CA VAL A 39 -2.12 -7.78 9.02
C VAL A 39 -1.02 -7.44 8.04
N LEU A 40 -0.69 -8.37 7.15
CA LEU A 40 0.28 -8.16 6.08
C LEU A 40 -0.46 -7.91 4.78
N LEU A 41 -0.33 -6.69 4.25
CA LEU A 41 -0.91 -6.35 2.96
C LEU A 41 -0.08 -6.92 1.81
N THR A 42 -0.76 -7.24 0.71
CA THR A 42 -0.10 -7.71 -0.50
C THR A 42 0.49 -6.52 -1.27
N PRO A 43 1.81 -6.48 -1.49
CA PRO A 43 2.42 -5.41 -2.27
C PRO A 43 2.08 -5.55 -3.75
N ILE A 44 2.05 -4.43 -4.46
CA ILE A 44 1.92 -4.38 -5.92
C ILE A 44 3.31 -4.11 -6.50
N VAL A 45 3.79 -4.99 -7.38
CA VAL A 45 5.05 -4.78 -8.11
C VAL A 45 4.82 -3.79 -9.24
N VAL A 46 5.52 -2.65 -9.18
CA VAL A 46 5.41 -1.59 -10.18
C VAL A 46 6.58 -1.66 -11.15
N THR A 47 6.27 -1.53 -12.44
CA THR A 47 7.19 -1.54 -13.59
C THR A 47 6.81 -0.42 -14.55
N ALA A 48 7.66 -0.14 -15.55
CA ALA A 48 7.33 0.84 -16.59
C ALA A 48 6.03 0.51 -17.35
N ASN A 49 5.66 -0.78 -17.44
CA ASN A 49 4.50 -1.23 -18.20
C ASN A 49 3.17 -1.07 -17.45
N ASN A 50 3.19 -0.97 -16.11
CA ASN A 50 1.97 -0.90 -15.29
C ASN A 50 1.90 0.33 -14.38
N ILE A 51 2.88 1.24 -14.43
CA ILE A 51 2.91 2.45 -13.60
C ILE A 51 1.67 3.34 -13.82
N GLY A 52 1.15 3.39 -15.05
CA GLY A 52 -0.09 4.09 -15.39
C GLY A 52 -1.31 3.52 -14.66
N ASP A 53 -1.50 2.21 -14.72
CA ASP A 53 -2.65 1.52 -14.11
C ASP A 53 -2.55 1.36 -12.59
N THR A 54 -1.37 1.58 -12.01
CA THR A 54 -1.12 1.42 -10.57
C THR A 54 -1.05 2.78 -9.88
N VAL A 55 0.12 3.40 -9.80
CA VAL A 55 0.37 4.58 -8.98
C VAL A 55 -0.24 5.87 -9.55
N ILE A 56 -0.37 5.98 -10.88
CA ILE A 56 -1.03 7.13 -11.51
C ILE A 56 -2.55 7.02 -11.38
N LYS A 57 -3.13 5.88 -11.79
CA LYS A 57 -4.59 5.64 -11.71
C LYS A 57 -5.12 5.64 -10.29
N SER A 58 -4.34 5.17 -9.31
CA SER A 58 -4.71 5.26 -7.89
C SER A 58 -4.67 6.69 -7.33
N GLY A 59 -4.15 7.66 -8.09
CA GLY A 59 -4.02 9.05 -7.66
C GLY A 59 -2.89 9.28 -6.65
N TYR A 60 -1.99 8.31 -6.48
CA TYR A 60 -0.87 8.43 -5.54
C TYR A 60 0.14 9.48 -6.01
N THR A 61 0.31 9.61 -7.33
CA THR A 61 1.11 10.65 -7.97
C THR A 61 0.60 10.94 -9.38
N THR A 62 1.19 11.89 -10.09
CA THR A 62 0.82 12.26 -11.47
C THR A 62 1.99 12.03 -12.43
N LEU A 63 1.70 11.84 -13.72
CA LEU A 63 2.73 11.81 -14.76
C LEU A 63 3.58 13.09 -14.74
N SER A 64 2.96 14.25 -14.56
CA SER A 64 3.68 15.53 -14.47
C SER A 64 4.66 15.59 -13.29
N ALA A 65 4.37 14.93 -12.18
CA ALA A 65 5.25 14.89 -11.01
C ALA A 65 6.47 13.98 -11.23
N ILE A 66 6.33 12.94 -12.06
CA ILE A 66 7.39 11.92 -12.26
C ILE A 66 8.15 12.09 -13.58
N CYS A 67 7.54 12.71 -14.59
CA CYS A 67 8.13 12.96 -15.91
C CYS A 67 8.97 14.23 -15.92
N VAL A 68 9.92 14.31 -14.99
CA VAL A 68 10.83 15.45 -14.81
C VAL A 68 12.29 15.03 -14.97
N GLY A 69 13.16 15.98 -15.32
CA GLY A 69 14.59 15.71 -15.49
C GLY A 69 14.87 14.56 -16.47
N ALA A 70 15.75 13.64 -16.09
CA ALA A 70 16.09 12.48 -16.92
C ALA A 70 14.88 11.54 -17.16
N ALA A 71 13.94 11.46 -16.21
CA ALA A 71 12.76 10.60 -16.31
C ALA A 71 11.77 11.06 -17.39
N ALA A 72 11.78 12.35 -17.77
CA ALA A 72 11.00 12.86 -18.90
C ALA A 72 11.32 12.13 -20.22
N ASN A 73 12.51 11.51 -20.32
CA ASN A 73 12.89 10.76 -21.51
C ASN A 73 12.34 9.33 -21.57
N ALA A 74 11.74 8.83 -20.49
CA ALA A 74 11.21 7.48 -20.42
C ALA A 74 10.03 7.27 -21.39
N PRO A 75 9.85 6.06 -21.96
CA PRO A 75 8.76 5.79 -22.91
C PRO A 75 7.37 6.17 -22.38
N VAL A 76 7.09 5.88 -21.10
CA VAL A 76 5.79 6.20 -20.47
C VAL A 76 5.51 7.71 -20.40
N CYS A 77 6.56 8.53 -20.34
CA CYS A 77 6.48 9.99 -20.29
C CYS A 77 6.41 10.65 -21.67
N LYS A 78 6.75 9.92 -22.74
CA LYS A 78 6.67 10.41 -24.13
C LYS A 78 5.39 9.98 -24.83
N ALA A 79 4.77 8.90 -24.37
CA ALA A 79 3.55 8.33 -24.95
C ALA A 79 2.26 9.03 -24.47
N ASN A 80 2.37 9.97 -23.53
CA ASN A 80 1.29 10.75 -22.91
C ASN A 80 1.72 12.21 -22.78
#